data_AF-W7D6H6-F1
#
_entry.id   AF-W7D6H6-F1
#
_cell.length_a   1.000
_cell.length_b   1.000
_cell.length_c   1.000
_cell.angle_alpha   90.00
_cell.angle_beta   90.00
_cell.angle_gamma   90.00
#
_symmetry.space_group_name_H-M   'P 1'
#
loop_
_entity.id
_entity.type
_entity.pdbx_description
1 polymer ?
#
loop_
_entity_poly.entity_id
_entity_poly.type
_entity_poly.pdbx_seq_one_letter_code
_entity_poly.pdbx_strand_id
1 'polypeptide(L)'
;MSDSQYTLNNIQTATNDLYNDRIIAEVMNQNVLLKQVSSSNELQVQLKNQNGDVLFPNVRIEDIETATNQSNGLMLASDKAKIDSVETGAQVNNVSEDEKVFWNNKQNAFLISQNGTKFKLVVNDAGEISTALYE
;
A
#
# COMPACT_ATOMS: atom_id res chain seq x y z
N MET A 1 23.52 -55.10 -45.00
CA MET A 1 23.24 -54.71 -43.61
C MET A 1 21.80 -54.22 -43.60
N SER A 2 20.87 -55.03 -43.10
CA SER A 2 19.47 -54.64 -43.02
C SER A 2 19.31 -53.85 -41.74
N ASP A 3 19.17 -52.53 -41.83
CA ASP A 3 18.96 -51.67 -40.67
C ASP A 3 17.61 -52.01 -40.01
N SER A 4 17.63 -52.99 -39.10
CA SER A 4 16.50 -53.35 -38.25
C SER A 4 15.98 -52.17 -37.41
N GLN A 5 16.73 -51.07 -37.33
CA GLN A 5 16.32 -49.88 -36.58
C GLN A 5 15.27 -49.02 -37.31
N TYR A 6 15.07 -49.18 -38.63
CA TYR A 6 14.15 -48.36 -39.42
C TYR A 6 13.02 -49.16 -40.10
N THR A 7 12.54 -50.24 -39.47
CA THR A 7 11.29 -50.86 -39.94
C THR A 7 10.10 -49.95 -39.60
N LEU A 8 9.07 -49.89 -40.45
CA LEU A 8 7.87 -49.07 -40.21
C LEU A 8 7.24 -49.35 -38.84
N ASN A 9 7.27 -50.61 -38.40
CA ASN A 9 6.79 -51.00 -37.08
C ASN A 9 7.61 -50.36 -35.95
N ASN A 10 8.94 -50.34 -36.05
CA ASN A 10 9.80 -49.76 -35.03
C ASN A 10 9.67 -48.23 -34.98
N ILE A 11 9.51 -47.58 -36.14
CA ILE A 11 9.27 -46.13 -36.22
C ILE A 11 7.89 -45.78 -35.62
N GLN A 12 6.87 -46.58 -35.90
CA GLN A 12 5.53 -46.37 -35.37
C GLN A 12 5.49 -46.57 -33.84
N THR A 13 6.17 -47.58 -33.32
CA THR A 13 6.32 -47.78 -31.87
C THR A 13 7.05 -46.60 -31.23
N ALA A 14 8.21 -46.20 -31.76
CA ALA A 14 8.97 -45.07 -31.22
C ALA A 14 8.19 -43.74 -31.29
N THR A 15 7.39 -43.52 -32.35
CA THR A 15 6.55 -42.33 -32.48
C THR A 15 5.42 -42.33 -31.46
N ASN A 16 4.81 -43.49 -31.20
CA ASN A 16 3.76 -43.63 -30.19
C ASN A 16 4.30 -43.43 -28.77
N ASP A 17 5.48 -43.95 -28.48
CA ASP A 17 6.13 -43.77 -27.18
C ASP A 17 6.46 -42.29 -26.94
N LEU A 18 7.03 -41.60 -27.94
CA LEU A 18 7.29 -40.15 -27.87
C LEU A 18 6.02 -39.31 -27.72
N TYR A 19 4.92 -39.71 -28.36
CA TYR A 19 3.63 -39.02 -28.24
C TYR A 19 3.02 -39.23 -26.85
N ASN A 20 3.09 -40.44 -26.31
CA ASN A 20 2.61 -40.76 -24.97
C ASN A 20 3.44 -40.07 -23.89
N ASP A 21 4.77 -40.08 -24.01
CA ASP A 21 5.66 -39.37 -23.08
C ASP A 21 5.42 -37.87 -23.10
N ARG A 22 5.21 -37.28 -24.29
CA ARG A 22 4.87 -35.85 -24.44
C ARG A 22 3.52 -35.51 -23.82
N ILE A 23 2.49 -36.32 -24.05
CA ILE A 23 1.16 -36.12 -23.45
C ILE A 23 1.23 -36.23 -21.93
N ILE A 24 1.93 -37.24 -21.40
CA ILE A 24 2.08 -37.42 -19.95
C ILE A 24 2.80 -36.22 -19.35
N ALA A 25 3.88 -35.74 -19.99
CA ALA A 25 4.60 -34.55 -19.54
C ALA A 25 3.71 -33.29 -19.56
N GLU A 26 2.90 -33.11 -20.60
CA GLU A 26 2.02 -31.95 -20.75
C GLU A 26 0.83 -31.98 -19.78
N VAL A 27 0.21 -33.15 -19.58
CA VAL A 27 -0.85 -33.36 -18.59
C VAL A 27 -0.32 -33.20 -17.16
N MET A 28 0.88 -33.72 -16.86
CA MET A 28 1.51 -33.51 -15.56
C MET A 28 1.84 -32.03 -15.34
N ASN A 29 2.35 -31.33 -16.34
CA ASN A 29 2.63 -29.89 -16.25
C ASN A 29 1.35 -29.06 -16.04
N GLN A 30 0.29 -29.34 -16.79
CA GLN A 30 -1.03 -28.72 -16.62
C GLN A 30 -1.61 -28.99 -15.23
N ASN A 31 -1.59 -30.23 -14.75
CA ASN A 31 -2.09 -30.61 -13.43
C ASN A 31 -1.27 -29.99 -12.29
N VAL A 32 0.04 -29.85 -12.46
CA VAL A 32 0.91 -29.15 -11.49
C VAL A 32 0.58 -27.66 -11.45
N LEU A 33 0.42 -27.01 -12.61
CA LEU A 33 0.03 -25.59 -12.71
C LEU A 33 -1.37 -25.34 -12.14
N LEU A 34 -2.36 -26.16 -12.49
CA LEU A 34 -3.75 -26.05 -12.00
C LEU A 34 -3.86 -26.32 -10.50
N LYS A 35 -3.12 -27.32 -9.98
CA LYS A 35 -3.09 -27.64 -8.54
C LYS A 35 -2.44 -26.53 -7.73
N GLN A 36 -1.42 -25.88 -8.26
CA GLN A 36 -0.73 -24.74 -7.64
C GLN A 36 -1.56 -23.45 -7.65
N VAL A 37 -2.30 -23.18 -8.72
CA VAL A 37 -3.22 -22.03 -8.82
C VAL A 37 -4.46 -22.18 -7.94
N SER A 38 -4.91 -23.42 -7.71
CA SER A 38 -6.11 -23.71 -6.94
C SER A 38 -5.87 -23.82 -5.42
N SER A 39 -4.62 -24.03 -4.99
CA SER A 39 -4.27 -24.26 -3.57
C SER A 39 -3.72 -23.04 -2.83
N SER A 40 -3.51 -21.91 -3.50
CA SER A 40 -2.80 -20.79 -2.87
C SER A 40 -3.53 -19.47 -3.11
N ASN A 41 -4.00 -18.86 -2.03
CA ASN A 41 -4.46 -17.46 -2.02
C ASN A 41 -3.31 -16.46 -2.29
N GLU A 42 -2.07 -16.94 -2.45
CA GLU A 42 -0.89 -16.14 -2.78
C GLU A 42 -0.05 -16.87 -3.83
N LEU A 43 0.27 -16.20 -4.94
CA LEU A 43 1.07 -16.74 -6.03
C LEU A 43 2.50 -17.03 -5.54
N GLN A 44 2.83 -18.29 -5.22
CA GLN A 44 4.21 -18.68 -4.94
C GLN A 44 4.95 -18.95 -6.25
N VAL A 45 5.88 -18.06 -6.61
CA VAL A 45 6.77 -18.20 -7.78
C VAL A 45 7.75 -19.34 -7.54
N GLN A 46 7.63 -20.42 -8.31
CA GLN A 46 8.61 -21.51 -8.31
C GLN A 46 9.78 -21.17 -9.24
N LEU A 47 11.01 -21.23 -8.71
CA LEU A 47 12.22 -21.10 -9.52
C LEU A 47 12.82 -22.50 -9.72
N LYS A 48 13.03 -22.92 -10.96
CA LYS A 48 13.71 -24.19 -11.28
C LYS A 48 15.18 -23.92 -11.59
N ASN A 49 16.09 -24.66 -10.97
CA ASN A 49 17.49 -24.63 -11.39
C ASN A 49 17.69 -25.45 -12.68
N GLN A 50 18.87 -25.36 -13.31
CA GLN A 50 19.17 -26.10 -14.56
C GLN A 50 19.19 -27.62 -14.38
N ASN A 51 19.25 -28.11 -13.14
CA ASN A 51 19.23 -29.53 -12.80
C ASN A 51 17.81 -30.06 -12.58
N GLY A 52 16.78 -29.20 -12.72
CA GLY A 52 15.38 -29.56 -12.54
C GLY A 52 14.91 -29.54 -11.08
N ASP A 53 15.76 -29.14 -10.13
CA ASP A 53 15.36 -28.98 -8.75
C ASP A 53 14.44 -27.76 -8.63
N VAL A 54 13.26 -27.98 -8.03
CA VAL A 54 12.29 -26.92 -7.77
C VAL A 54 12.67 -26.24 -6.46
N LEU A 55 13.19 -25.02 -6.54
CA LEU A 55 13.40 -24.16 -5.40
C LEU A 55 12.13 -23.36 -5.16
N PHE A 56 11.52 -23.58 -4.00
CA PHE A 56 10.51 -22.70 -3.43
C PHE A 56 11.28 -21.72 -2.54
N PRO A 57 11.65 -20.52 -3.03
CA PRO A 57 12.09 -19.48 -2.11
C PRO A 57 10.90 -19.18 -1.20
N ASN A 58 10.95 -19.72 0.02
CA ASN A 58 10.07 -19.31 1.09
C ASN A 58 10.44 -17.85 1.39
N VAL A 59 9.76 -16.89 0.74
CA VAL A 59 9.55 -15.62 1.41
C VAL A 59 8.23 -15.81 2.15
N ARG A 60 8.29 -16.56 3.26
CA ARG A 60 7.11 -16.68 4.08
C ARG A 60 6.95 -15.33 4.78
N ILE A 61 5.75 -14.76 4.75
CA ILE A 61 5.43 -13.58 5.55
C ILE A 61 5.69 -13.87 7.05
N GLU A 62 5.66 -15.15 7.45
CA GLU A 62 6.01 -15.60 8.80
C GLU A 62 7.52 -15.58 9.13
N ASP A 63 8.40 -15.41 8.16
CA ASP A 63 9.84 -15.19 8.39
C ASP A 63 10.15 -13.70 8.66
N ILE A 64 9.19 -12.80 8.46
CA ILE A 64 9.34 -11.38 8.75
C ILE A 64 8.90 -11.14 10.19
N GLU A 65 9.87 -10.90 11.07
CA GLU A 65 9.61 -10.59 12.47
C GLU A 65 8.78 -9.31 12.63
N THR A 66 8.14 -9.17 13.79
CA THR A 66 7.45 -7.93 14.13
C THR A 66 8.46 -6.81 14.34
N ALA A 67 8.12 -5.60 13.89
CA ALA A 67 8.97 -4.43 14.08
C ALA A 67 9.29 -4.21 15.57
N THR A 68 10.56 -3.95 15.89
CA THR A 68 11.02 -3.57 17.22
C THR A 68 11.74 -2.22 17.15
N ASN A 69 12.12 -1.65 18.29
CA ASN A 69 12.89 -0.39 18.32
C ASN A 69 14.27 -0.50 17.64
N GLN A 70 14.79 -1.71 17.44
CA GLN A 70 16.15 -1.96 16.95
C GLN A 70 16.18 -2.70 15.61
N SER A 71 15.05 -3.21 15.12
CA SER A 71 14.95 -3.97 13.88
C SER A 71 13.65 -3.68 13.13
N ASN A 72 13.77 -3.56 11.81
CA ASN A 72 12.64 -3.38 10.92
C ASN A 72 11.83 -4.69 10.82
N GLY A 73 10.52 -4.58 10.62
CA GLY A 73 9.62 -5.73 10.55
C GLY A 73 8.17 -5.35 10.26
N LEU A 74 7.24 -6.29 10.41
CA LEU A 74 5.81 -6.05 10.24
C LEU A 74 5.20 -5.40 11.50
N MET A 75 4.24 -4.50 11.32
CA MET A 75 3.51 -3.92 12.45
C MET A 75 2.50 -4.93 13.01
N LEU A 76 2.49 -5.12 14.33
CA LEU A 76 1.51 -5.94 15.02
C LEU A 76 0.09 -5.39 14.81
N ALA A 77 -0.91 -6.28 14.71
CA ALA A 77 -2.31 -5.88 14.57
C ALA A 77 -2.78 -4.95 15.71
N SER A 78 -2.31 -5.20 16.94
CA SER A 78 -2.58 -4.34 18.09
C SER A 78 -1.99 -2.94 17.95
N ASP A 79 -0.82 -2.81 17.33
CA ASP A 79 -0.18 -1.52 17.12
C ASP A 79 -0.79 -0.78 15.93
N LYS A 80 -1.19 -1.51 14.88
CA LYS A 80 -2.01 -0.96 13.80
C LYS A 80 -3.30 -0.35 14.34
N ALA A 81 -3.99 -1.06 15.23
CA ALA A 81 -5.23 -0.57 15.83
C ALA A 81 -5.03 0.75 16.60
N LYS A 82 -3.87 0.97 17.23
CA LYS A 82 -3.52 2.26 17.85
C LYS A 82 -3.40 3.35 16.81
N ILE A 83 -2.70 3.10 15.70
CA ILE A 83 -2.55 4.09 14.61
C ILE A 83 -3.90 4.42 13.98
N ASP A 84 -4.73 3.41 13.70
CA ASP A 84 -6.08 3.59 13.16
C ASP A 84 -6.96 4.41 14.13
N SER A 85 -6.78 4.23 15.45
CA SER A 85 -7.49 5.02 16.47
C SER A 85 -7.02 6.47 16.56
N VAL A 86 -5.75 6.75 16.23
CA VAL A 86 -5.21 8.11 16.22
C VAL A 86 -5.81 8.93 15.08
N GLU A 87 -6.04 8.35 13.90
CA GLU A 87 -6.73 9.05 12.81
C GLU A 87 -8.11 9.58 13.22
N THR A 88 -8.85 8.78 14.01
CA THR A 88 -10.20 9.14 14.48
C THR A 88 -10.17 10.06 15.70
N GLY A 89 -9.18 9.89 16.60
CA GLY A 89 -9.08 10.60 17.87
C GLY A 89 -8.13 11.80 17.89
N ALA A 90 -7.42 12.07 16.79
CA ALA A 90 -6.51 13.20 16.71
C ALA A 90 -7.28 14.52 16.83
N GLN A 91 -6.84 15.37 17.76
CA GLN A 91 -7.35 16.73 17.86
C GLN A 91 -6.89 17.53 16.64
N VAL A 92 -7.82 17.80 15.74
CA VAL A 92 -7.61 18.76 14.66
C VAL A 92 -7.62 20.13 15.33
N ASN A 93 -6.51 20.86 15.28
CA ASN A 93 -6.45 22.24 15.77
C ASN A 93 -7.19 23.16 14.78
N ASN A 94 -8.50 22.96 14.70
CA ASN A 94 -9.37 23.66 13.78
C ASN A 94 -9.74 24.98 14.46
N VAL A 95 -9.03 26.05 14.13
CA VAL A 95 -9.34 27.40 14.64
C VAL A 95 -10.78 27.71 14.23
N SER A 96 -11.66 27.85 15.21
CA SER A 96 -13.05 28.21 14.96
C SER A 96 -13.15 29.59 14.29
N GLU A 97 -14.21 29.82 13.52
CA GLU A 97 -14.43 31.14 12.91
C GLU A 97 -14.52 32.25 13.99
N ASP A 98 -15.06 31.93 15.16
CA ASP A 98 -15.12 32.85 16.31
C ASP A 98 -13.73 33.19 16.86
N GLU A 99 -12.83 32.20 16.94
CA GLU A 99 -11.44 32.43 17.35
C GLU A 99 -10.68 33.28 16.32
N LYS A 100 -10.94 33.07 15.02
CA LYS A 100 -10.36 33.92 13.96
C LYS A 100 -10.83 35.36 14.09
N VAL A 101 -12.12 35.59 14.32
CA VAL A 101 -12.68 36.93 14.55
C VAL A 101 -12.06 37.57 15.79
N PHE A 102 -11.90 36.82 16.87
CA PHE A 102 -11.27 37.32 18.10
C PHE A 102 -9.80 37.71 17.90
N TRP A 103 -9.04 36.94 17.13
CA TRP A 103 -7.65 37.26 16.80
C TRP A 103 -7.55 38.49 15.91
N ASN A 104 -8.42 38.60 14.91
CA ASN A 104 -8.52 39.80 14.07
C ASN A 104 -8.87 41.04 14.90
N ASN A 105 -9.78 40.91 15.87
CA ASN A 105 -10.13 42.01 16.76
C ASN A 105 -8.97 42.47 17.67
N LYS A 106 -8.08 41.55 18.06
CA LYS A 106 -6.87 41.90 18.83
C LYS A 106 -5.82 42.65 18.01
N GLN A 107 -5.87 42.57 16.67
CA GLN A 107 -4.96 43.30 15.79
C GLN A 107 -5.42 44.73 15.49
N ASN A 108 -6.61 45.13 15.95
CA ASN A 108 -7.12 46.48 15.73
C ASN A 108 -6.20 47.54 16.36
N ALA A 109 -5.83 48.56 15.57
CA ALA A 109 -5.18 49.76 16.08
C ALA A 109 -6.23 50.65 16.75
N PHE A 110 -6.02 50.98 18.03
CA PHE A 110 -6.91 51.83 18.81
C PHE A 110 -6.38 53.26 18.90
N LEU A 111 -7.26 54.24 18.71
CA LEU A 111 -7.00 55.64 19.05
C LEU A 111 -7.70 55.96 20.38
N ILE A 112 -7.02 56.68 21.27
CA ILE A 112 -7.56 57.11 22.56
C ILE A 112 -7.72 58.63 22.51
N SER A 113 -8.93 59.12 22.77
CA SER A 113 -9.18 60.56 22.88
C SER A 113 -8.60 61.15 24.16
N GLN A 114 -8.53 62.49 24.25
CA GLN A 114 -8.08 63.20 25.45
C GLN A 114 -8.94 62.89 26.69
N ASN A 115 -10.20 62.46 26.49
CA ASN A 115 -11.12 62.10 27.56
C ASN A 115 -11.11 60.59 27.88
N GLY A 116 -10.21 59.82 27.27
CA GLY A 116 -10.05 58.38 27.52
C GLY A 116 -10.94 57.45 26.69
N THR A 117 -11.85 57.98 25.88
CA THR A 117 -12.69 57.18 24.97
C THR A 117 -11.83 56.49 23.91
N LYS A 118 -12.06 55.18 23.69
CA LYS A 118 -11.36 54.37 22.69
C LYS A 118 -12.15 54.32 21.39
N PHE A 119 -11.43 54.45 20.28
CA PHE A 119 -11.96 54.30 18.93
C PHE A 119 -11.17 53.23 18.19
N LYS A 120 -11.85 52.33 17.50
CA LYS A 120 -11.21 51.38 16.58
C LYS A 120 -11.04 52.03 15.21
N LEU A 121 -9.88 51.83 14.59
CA LEU A 121 -9.69 52.09 13.17
C LEU A 121 -10.24 50.92 12.37
N VAL A 122 -11.13 51.21 11.41
CA VAL A 122 -11.76 50.22 10.53
C VAL A 122 -11.44 50.60 9.10
N VAL A 123 -10.89 49.64 8.33
CA VAL A 123 -10.71 49.77 6.88
C VAL A 123 -11.90 49.11 6.20
N ASN A 124 -12.59 49.81 5.29
CA ASN A 124 -13.68 49.22 4.52
C ASN A 124 -13.16 48.46 3.29
N ASP A 125 -14.04 47.74 2.60
CA ASP A 125 -13.67 46.96 1.40
C ASP A 125 -13.18 47.83 0.23
N ALA A 126 -13.40 49.14 0.28
CA ALA A 126 -12.86 50.13 -0.66
C ALA A 126 -11.46 50.64 -0.28
N GLY A 127 -10.90 50.18 0.85
CA GLY A 127 -9.58 50.59 1.36
C GLY A 127 -9.59 51.93 2.10
N GLU A 128 -10.76 52.49 2.41
CA GLU A 128 -10.88 53.75 3.15
C GLU A 128 -10.79 53.50 4.66
N ILE A 129 -10.11 54.41 5.37
CA ILE A 129 -9.95 54.35 6.83
C ILE A 129 -11.09 55.16 7.48
N SER A 130 -11.78 54.54 8.44
CA SER A 130 -12.81 55.16 9.27
C SER A 130 -12.58 54.88 10.75
N THR A 131 -13.15 55.69 11.63
CA THR A 131 -13.15 55.44 13.08
C THR A 131 -14.55 55.03 13.52
N ALA A 132 -14.63 54.03 14.39
CA ALA A 132 -15.88 53.65 15.06
C ALA A 132 -15.64 53.58 16.58
N LEU A 133 -16.70 53.83 17.36
CA LEU A 133 -16.65 53.62 18.81
C LEU A 133 -16.30 52.16 19.12
N TYR A 134 -15.39 51.96 20.06
CA TYR A 134 -15.06 50.64 20.59
C TYR A 134 -15.73 50.50 21.96
N GLU A 135 -16.79 49.70 22.04
CA GLU A 135 -17.51 49.36 23.28
C GLU A 135 -16.70 48.42 24.18
#